data_AF-A0A7D6F249-F1
#
_entry.id   AF-A0A7D6F249-F1
#
_cell.length_a   1.000
_cell.length_b   1.000
_cell.length_c   1.000
_cell.angle_alpha   90.00
_cell.angle_beta   90.00
_cell.angle_gamma   90.00
#
_symmetry.space_group_name_H-M   'P 1'
#
loop_
_entity.id
_entity.type
_entity.pdbx_description
1 polymer ?
#
loop_
_entity_poly.entity_id
_entity_poly.type
_entity_poly.pdbx_seq_one_letter_code
_entity_poly.pdbx_strand_id
1 'polypeptide(L)'
;MPNLTSQPKPTVRQWLAEVPQAFLRLPRFSARREEQMAIAASGLWFLAQFLYLHDLVANPWPWLESLVEAAAVVIIGGFPVLWWARGQRDVAKMAQRWQARLLLSLGLYIAIGLALPEATRFRWHQILTNLIFADQPVLNLLVFLAGVWAMVRVPFLLRQQTTPTAVLWGWISGAALYLLLSHSGLISPAFPKDYTEGFIITPIYLLLCAWGDWQRRHPPRVTPTGLGLHDIPLIAVSLFSLYWFSTPYFRFGPFVALQLFILVIIFGTGLGRSHFGYSFEPRWRDARLLAGMFLAALLTLVPLGSLLGFLPLGQFNLTPSPLEVFVYVTLFAMRVGIFEEVLFRSGLMIFVRDLLQHYGGDRQRPVVIAWGAILICSLLFGILHVGNEPNANIQLPLLAYRAVYIVMATLASLFYCLTFACTQRLWAGVVLHGLVDAIAVVFFGAALVAPF
;
A
#
# COMPACT_ATOMS: atom_id res chain seq x y z
N MET A 1 -45.56 -15.11 -28.76
CA MET A 1 -44.22 -15.22 -28.15
C MET A 1 -43.33 -14.16 -28.77
N PRO A 2 -42.90 -13.11 -28.04
CA PRO A 2 -42.02 -12.11 -28.62
C PRO A 2 -40.61 -12.69 -28.81
N ASN A 3 -40.05 -12.43 -29.99
CA ASN A 3 -38.68 -12.78 -30.37
C ASN A 3 -37.69 -12.26 -29.33
N LEU A 4 -36.96 -13.18 -28.71
CA LEU A 4 -35.72 -12.88 -28.00
C LEU A 4 -34.70 -12.39 -29.04
N THR A 5 -34.71 -11.07 -29.28
CA THR A 5 -33.68 -10.40 -30.07
C THR A 5 -32.33 -10.70 -29.44
N SER A 6 -31.50 -11.47 -30.15
CA SER A 6 -30.08 -11.62 -29.84
C SER A 6 -29.45 -10.23 -29.90
N GLN A 7 -29.23 -9.59 -28.75
CA GLN A 7 -28.46 -8.35 -28.74
C GLN A 7 -27.08 -8.65 -29.36
N PRO A 8 -26.62 -7.83 -30.32
CA PRO A 8 -25.30 -8.02 -30.92
C PRO A 8 -24.24 -8.00 -29.81
N LYS A 9 -23.31 -8.95 -29.86
CA LYS A 9 -22.22 -9.00 -28.88
C LYS A 9 -21.47 -7.66 -28.94
N PRO A 10 -21.27 -6.97 -27.81
CA PRO A 10 -20.58 -5.69 -27.80
C PRO A 10 -19.17 -5.86 -28.38
N THR A 11 -18.80 -4.95 -29.28
CA THR A 11 -17.44 -4.90 -29.85
C THR A 11 -16.43 -4.52 -28.77
N VAL A 12 -15.15 -4.87 -28.93
CA VAL A 12 -14.07 -4.46 -28.00
C VAL A 12 -14.05 -2.94 -27.81
N ARG A 13 -14.27 -2.18 -28.88
CA ARG A 13 -14.34 -0.71 -28.83
C ARG A 13 -15.50 -0.21 -27.95
N GLN A 14 -16.69 -0.80 -28.08
CA GLN A 14 -17.84 -0.46 -27.23
C GLN A 14 -17.57 -0.85 -25.77
N TRP A 15 -16.98 -2.02 -25.54
CA TRP A 15 -16.62 -2.48 -24.20
C TRP A 15 -15.64 -1.51 -23.52
N LEU A 16 -14.57 -1.09 -24.22
CA LEU A 16 -13.58 -0.13 -23.71
C LEU A 16 -14.17 1.26 -23.47
N ALA A 17 -15.20 1.65 -24.22
CA ALA A 17 -15.87 2.92 -24.03
C ALA A 17 -16.80 2.90 -22.80
N GLU A 18 -17.57 1.82 -22.61
CA GLU A 18 -18.69 1.80 -21.66
C GLU A 18 -18.35 1.16 -20.31
N VAL A 19 -17.63 0.04 -20.31
CA VAL A 19 -17.45 -0.77 -19.10
C VAL A 19 -16.55 -0.08 -18.05
N PRO A 20 -15.45 0.58 -18.42
CA PRO A 20 -14.66 1.36 -17.47
C PRO A 20 -15.44 2.52 -16.83
N GLN A 21 -16.56 2.98 -17.41
CA GLN A 21 -17.36 4.04 -16.77
C GLN A 21 -18.10 3.56 -15.52
N ALA A 22 -18.10 2.24 -15.23
CA ALA A 22 -18.72 1.68 -14.04
C ALA A 22 -18.18 2.33 -12.75
N PHE A 23 -16.89 2.70 -12.68
CA PHE A 23 -16.33 3.31 -11.47
C PHE A 23 -16.78 4.74 -11.16
N LEU A 24 -17.51 5.37 -12.08
CA LEU A 24 -18.15 6.66 -11.86
C LEU A 24 -19.45 6.53 -11.05
N ARG A 25 -19.97 5.30 -10.86
CA ARG A 25 -21.20 5.03 -10.09
C ARG A 25 -20.86 4.68 -8.64
N LEU A 26 -21.80 4.85 -7.72
CA LEU A 26 -21.60 4.39 -6.34
C LEU A 26 -21.77 2.86 -6.24
N PRO A 27 -20.78 2.14 -5.71
CA PRO A 27 -20.83 0.69 -5.53
C PRO A 27 -21.80 0.28 -4.40
N ARG A 28 -22.32 -0.95 -4.50
CA ARG A 28 -23.15 -1.58 -3.45
C ARG A 28 -22.38 -2.71 -2.78
N PHE A 29 -22.29 -2.69 -1.46
CA PHE A 29 -21.49 -3.62 -0.67
C PHE A 29 -22.34 -4.54 0.23
N SER A 30 -21.79 -5.72 0.54
CA SER A 30 -22.35 -6.70 1.48
C SER A 30 -21.33 -7.02 2.58
N ALA A 31 -21.58 -6.55 3.80
CA ALA A 31 -20.60 -6.60 4.90
C ALA A 31 -20.22 -8.04 5.33
N ARG A 32 -21.16 -8.99 5.31
CA ARG A 32 -20.93 -10.35 5.83
C ARG A 32 -19.94 -11.17 5.00
N ARG A 33 -19.99 -11.04 3.68
CA ARG A 33 -19.08 -11.77 2.77
C ARG A 33 -17.67 -11.17 2.76
N GLU A 34 -17.58 -9.85 2.90
CA GLU A 34 -16.31 -9.13 3.01
C GLU A 34 -15.55 -9.57 4.27
N GLU A 35 -16.23 -9.71 5.41
CA GLU A 35 -15.59 -10.15 6.66
C GLU A 35 -15.02 -11.58 6.54
N GLN A 36 -15.80 -12.51 5.97
CA GLN A 36 -15.33 -13.89 5.75
C GLN A 36 -14.11 -13.95 4.83
N MET A 37 -14.11 -13.17 3.74
CA MET A 37 -12.98 -13.13 2.82
C MET A 37 -11.74 -12.50 3.48
N ALA A 38 -11.92 -11.42 4.25
CA ALA A 38 -10.82 -10.80 4.98
C ALA A 38 -10.18 -11.78 6.00
N ILE A 39 -10.99 -12.58 6.70
CA ILE A 39 -10.50 -13.63 7.62
C ILE A 39 -9.71 -14.68 6.85
N ALA A 40 -10.25 -15.20 5.75
CA ALA A 40 -9.57 -16.20 4.93
C ALA A 40 -8.25 -15.66 4.36
N ALA A 41 -8.26 -14.46 3.81
CA ALA A 41 -7.08 -13.80 3.26
C ALA A 41 -6.00 -13.55 4.34
N SER A 42 -6.40 -13.18 5.56
CA SER A 42 -5.47 -13.02 6.68
C SER A 42 -4.83 -14.36 7.10
N GLY A 43 -5.61 -15.44 7.10
CA GLY A 43 -5.10 -16.79 7.36
C GLY A 43 -4.13 -17.28 6.30
N LEU A 44 -4.46 -17.06 5.01
CA LEU A 44 -3.58 -17.39 3.89
C LEU A 44 -2.28 -16.56 3.93
N TRP A 45 -2.39 -15.27 4.25
CA TRP A 45 -1.22 -14.40 4.38
C TRP A 45 -0.31 -14.88 5.51
N PHE A 46 -0.87 -15.19 6.68
CA PHE A 46 -0.11 -15.74 7.80
C PHE A 46 0.63 -17.02 7.38
N LEU A 47 -0.07 -17.96 6.75
CA LEU A 47 0.51 -19.23 6.31
C LEU A 47 1.62 -19.00 5.28
N ALA A 48 1.39 -18.17 4.28
CA ALA A 48 2.40 -17.88 3.25
C ALA A 48 3.64 -17.18 3.84
N GLN A 49 3.45 -16.24 4.77
CA GLN A 49 4.56 -15.55 5.43
C GLN A 49 5.38 -16.50 6.31
N PHE A 50 4.70 -17.42 7.00
CA PHE A 50 5.34 -18.46 7.80
C PHE A 50 6.16 -19.42 6.92
N LEU A 51 5.55 -20.00 5.88
CA LEU A 51 6.21 -20.93 4.96
C LEU A 51 7.38 -20.26 4.23
N TYR A 52 7.25 -18.98 3.87
CA TYR A 52 8.36 -18.25 3.29
C TYR A 52 9.57 -18.16 4.23
N LEU A 53 9.34 -17.76 5.48
CA LEU A 53 10.40 -17.60 6.48
C LEU A 53 11.03 -18.92 6.91
N HIS A 54 10.22 -19.99 6.99
CA HIS A 54 10.65 -21.26 7.53
C HIS A 54 11.18 -22.23 6.46
N ASP A 55 10.65 -22.18 5.23
CA ASP A 55 10.94 -23.21 4.22
C ASP A 55 11.61 -22.65 2.95
N LEU A 56 11.35 -21.40 2.55
CA LEU A 56 11.73 -20.91 1.22
C LEU A 56 12.84 -19.86 1.21
N VAL A 57 13.03 -19.10 2.29
CA VAL A 57 14.13 -18.13 2.35
C VAL A 57 15.47 -18.86 2.37
N ALA A 58 16.49 -18.29 1.71
CA ALA A 58 17.81 -18.92 1.58
C ALA A 58 18.46 -19.33 2.92
N ASN A 59 18.15 -18.61 4.00
CA ASN A 59 18.55 -18.93 5.37
C ASN A 59 17.30 -19.05 6.26
N PRO A 60 16.68 -20.24 6.29
CA PRO A 60 15.47 -20.50 7.07
C PRO A 60 15.54 -19.99 8.50
N TRP A 61 14.42 -19.44 8.97
CA TRP A 61 14.25 -18.99 10.34
C TRP A 61 13.79 -20.15 11.22
N PRO A 62 14.17 -20.18 12.51
CA PRO A 62 13.59 -21.16 13.42
C PRO A 62 12.09 -20.94 13.57
N TRP A 63 11.41 -22.00 14.01
CA TRP A 63 9.95 -22.08 13.96
C TRP A 63 9.26 -20.97 14.79
N LEU A 64 9.77 -20.65 15.99
CA LEU A 64 9.18 -19.66 16.88
C LEU A 64 9.32 -18.23 16.34
N GLU A 65 10.50 -17.87 15.84
CA GLU A 65 10.79 -16.59 15.22
C GLU A 65 9.93 -16.39 13.95
N SER A 66 9.80 -17.44 13.13
CA SER A 66 8.93 -17.44 11.95
C SER A 66 7.47 -17.22 12.33
N LEU A 67 6.99 -17.90 13.37
CA LEU A 67 5.64 -17.75 13.90
C LEU A 67 5.38 -16.32 14.40
N VAL A 68 6.29 -15.78 15.20
CA VAL A 68 6.15 -14.44 15.79
C VAL A 68 6.17 -13.37 14.70
N GLU A 69 7.07 -13.47 13.72
CA GLU A 69 7.13 -12.54 12.59
C GLU A 69 5.87 -12.61 11.73
N ALA A 70 5.44 -13.81 11.34
CA ALA A 70 4.23 -13.99 10.53
C ALA A 70 2.98 -13.49 11.26
N ALA A 71 2.86 -13.78 12.57
CA ALA A 71 1.78 -13.29 13.39
C ALA A 71 1.78 -11.76 13.49
N ALA A 72 2.93 -11.13 13.71
CA ALA A 72 3.05 -9.67 13.80
C ALA A 72 2.66 -8.99 12.49
N VAL A 73 3.12 -9.53 11.35
CA VAL A 73 2.78 -9.03 10.02
C VAL A 73 1.27 -9.00 9.80
N VAL A 74 0.54 -10.03 10.21
CA VAL A 74 -0.92 -10.10 10.02
C VAL A 74 -1.69 -9.38 11.13
N ILE A 75 -1.29 -9.47 12.39
CA ILE A 75 -2.01 -8.86 13.53
C ILE A 75 -1.83 -7.34 13.58
N ILE A 76 -0.66 -6.84 13.20
CA ILE A 76 -0.35 -5.40 13.15
C ILE A 76 -0.67 -4.86 11.75
N GLY A 77 -0.29 -5.58 10.70
CA GLY A 77 -0.47 -5.12 9.32
C GLY A 77 -1.82 -5.46 8.68
N GLY A 78 -2.36 -6.66 8.92
CA GLY A 78 -3.57 -7.19 8.26
C GLY A 78 -4.89 -7.02 9.02
N PHE A 79 -4.82 -6.72 10.30
CA PHE A 79 -5.96 -6.34 11.13
C PHE A 79 -6.93 -5.29 10.55
N PRO A 80 -6.47 -4.31 9.77
CA PRO A 80 -7.36 -3.34 9.15
C PRO A 80 -8.22 -3.97 8.07
N VAL A 81 -7.71 -4.93 7.29
CA VAL A 81 -8.49 -5.70 6.30
C VAL A 81 -9.72 -6.32 6.97
N LEU A 82 -9.54 -6.86 8.18
CA LEU A 82 -10.60 -7.42 9.02
C LEU A 82 -11.54 -6.35 9.60
N TRP A 83 -10.99 -5.24 10.09
CA TRP A 83 -11.79 -4.17 10.70
C TRP A 83 -12.57 -3.34 9.68
N TRP A 84 -12.02 -3.14 8.49
CA TRP A 84 -12.63 -2.43 7.37
C TRP A 84 -13.79 -3.22 6.78
N ALA A 85 -13.68 -4.55 6.72
CA ALA A 85 -14.74 -5.44 6.28
C ALA A 85 -15.98 -5.40 7.20
N ARG A 86 -15.82 -5.06 8.49
CA ARG A 86 -16.92 -5.00 9.48
C ARG A 86 -17.82 -3.77 9.39
N GLY A 87 -17.41 -2.71 8.68
CA GLY A 87 -18.26 -1.53 8.43
C GLY A 87 -18.69 -0.74 9.68
N GLN A 88 -17.83 -0.60 10.69
CA GLN A 88 -18.13 0.19 11.89
C GLN A 88 -18.48 1.65 11.56
N ARG A 89 -19.51 2.20 12.25
CA ARG A 89 -20.05 3.54 11.97
C ARG A 89 -19.35 4.70 12.69
N ASP A 90 -18.66 4.44 13.80
CA ASP A 90 -18.02 5.49 14.63
C ASP A 90 -16.49 5.55 14.39
N VAL A 91 -16.11 6.37 13.42
CA VAL A 91 -14.71 6.52 12.96
C VAL A 91 -13.81 7.09 14.06
N ALA A 92 -14.33 7.97 14.91
CA ALA A 92 -13.55 8.60 15.98
C ALA A 92 -13.14 7.59 17.06
N LYS A 93 -14.10 6.77 17.53
CA LYS A 93 -13.79 5.69 18.48
C LYS A 93 -12.90 4.63 17.85
N MET A 94 -13.10 4.34 16.57
CA MET A 94 -12.25 3.41 15.83
C MET A 94 -10.80 3.90 15.79
N ALA A 95 -10.56 5.16 15.41
CA ALA A 95 -9.24 5.75 15.36
C ALA A 95 -8.52 5.71 16.72
N GLN A 96 -9.23 6.03 17.80
CA GLN A 96 -8.65 5.99 19.15
C GLN A 96 -8.26 4.57 19.57
N ARG A 97 -9.13 3.58 19.35
CA ARG A 97 -8.85 2.16 19.65
C ARG A 97 -7.70 1.61 18.81
N TRP A 98 -7.63 2.03 17.55
CA TRP A 98 -6.57 1.63 16.64
C TRP A 98 -5.20 2.12 17.11
N GLN A 99 -5.06 3.40 17.49
CA GLN A 99 -3.80 3.97 18.01
C GLN A 99 -3.30 3.20 19.24
N ALA A 100 -4.18 2.99 20.23
CA ALA A 100 -3.82 2.27 21.45
C ALA A 100 -3.44 0.80 21.18
N ARG A 101 -4.20 0.12 20.30
CA ARG A 101 -3.90 -1.26 19.92
C ARG A 101 -2.59 -1.36 19.16
N LEU A 102 -2.31 -0.46 18.23
CA LEU A 102 -1.06 -0.46 17.48
C LEU A 102 0.14 -0.38 18.43
N LEU A 103 0.12 0.56 19.39
CA LEU A 103 1.17 0.71 20.38
C LEU A 103 1.33 -0.55 21.25
N LEU A 104 0.20 -1.11 21.73
CA LEU A 104 0.22 -2.33 22.52
C LEU A 104 0.77 -3.52 21.73
N SER A 105 0.28 -3.75 20.51
CA SER A 105 0.73 -4.87 19.67
C SER A 105 2.19 -4.72 19.26
N LEU A 106 2.65 -3.50 18.98
CA LEU A 106 4.06 -3.21 18.68
C LEU A 106 4.96 -3.46 19.91
N GLY A 107 4.55 -2.97 21.08
CA GLY A 107 5.27 -3.21 22.33
C GLY A 107 5.36 -4.69 22.69
N LEU A 108 4.25 -5.43 22.55
CA LEU A 108 4.22 -6.89 22.76
C LEU A 108 5.11 -7.63 21.76
N TYR A 109 5.05 -7.27 20.47
CA TYR A 109 5.88 -7.89 19.45
C TYR A 109 7.38 -7.69 19.74
N ILE A 110 7.79 -6.48 20.10
CA ILE A 110 9.18 -6.19 20.47
C ILE A 110 9.58 -6.98 21.72
N ALA A 111 8.75 -6.97 22.77
CA ALA A 111 9.03 -7.69 24.01
C ALA A 111 9.16 -9.21 23.79
N ILE A 112 8.28 -9.80 22.98
CA ILE A 112 8.33 -11.22 22.64
C ILE A 112 9.59 -11.51 21.80
N GLY A 113 9.86 -10.71 20.76
CA GLY A 113 11.02 -10.90 19.89
C GLY A 113 12.36 -10.82 20.65
N LEU A 114 12.46 -9.93 21.64
CA LEU A 114 13.63 -9.83 22.53
C LEU A 114 13.79 -11.04 23.46
N ALA A 115 12.71 -11.73 23.80
CA ALA A 115 12.73 -12.92 24.65
C ALA A 115 13.07 -14.21 23.89
N LEU A 116 13.13 -14.17 22.55
CA LEU A 116 13.42 -15.34 21.73
C LEU A 116 14.92 -15.64 21.63
N PRO A 117 15.32 -16.93 21.48
CA PRO A 117 16.72 -17.33 21.42
C PRO A 117 17.49 -16.71 20.25
N GLU A 118 16.87 -16.57 19.07
CA GLU A 118 17.50 -15.95 17.89
C GLU A 118 16.98 -14.53 17.64
N ALA A 119 16.90 -13.70 18.69
CA ALA A 119 16.43 -12.30 18.59
C ALA A 119 17.16 -11.46 17.53
N THR A 120 18.39 -11.83 17.14
CA THR A 120 19.17 -11.16 16.09
C THR A 120 18.64 -11.38 14.66
N ARG A 121 17.76 -12.37 14.45
CA ARG A 121 17.07 -12.58 13.15
C ARG A 121 16.14 -11.43 12.80
N PHE A 122 15.56 -10.81 13.82
CA PHE A 122 14.76 -9.61 13.66
C PHE A 122 15.67 -8.44 13.32
N ARG A 123 15.63 -7.99 12.05
CA ARG A 123 16.46 -6.85 11.59
C ARG A 123 16.27 -5.60 12.45
N TRP A 124 15.06 -5.38 12.96
CA TRP A 124 14.75 -4.26 13.84
C TRP A 124 15.46 -4.34 15.18
N HIS A 125 15.91 -5.51 15.66
CA HIS A 125 16.50 -5.65 16.98
C HIS A 125 17.79 -4.83 17.09
N GLN A 126 18.79 -5.12 16.25
CA GLN A 126 20.09 -4.43 16.27
C GLN A 126 19.98 -2.93 15.99
N ILE A 127 18.99 -2.56 15.18
CA ILE A 127 18.77 -1.17 14.80
C ILE A 127 18.08 -0.42 15.91
N LEU A 128 17.02 -0.99 16.49
CA LEU A 128 16.28 -0.36 17.58
C LEU A 128 17.16 -0.21 18.82
N THR A 129 18.03 -1.19 19.12
CA THR A 129 18.97 -1.10 20.25
C THR A 129 19.94 0.06 20.12
N ASN A 130 20.19 0.53 18.89
CA ASN A 130 21.16 1.57 18.58
C ASN A 130 20.56 2.78 17.83
N LEU A 131 19.23 2.91 17.78
CA LEU A 131 18.54 3.79 16.83
C LEU A 131 18.89 5.27 16.99
N ILE A 132 18.98 5.72 18.24
CA ILE A 132 19.30 7.12 18.57
C ILE A 132 20.49 7.14 19.51
N PHE A 133 20.44 6.35 20.59
CA PHE A 133 21.51 6.24 21.58
C PHE A 133 22.18 4.88 21.46
N ALA A 134 23.50 4.82 21.35
CA ALA A 134 24.23 3.55 21.34
C ALA A 134 24.05 2.81 22.68
N ASP A 135 23.82 1.50 22.61
CA ASP A 135 23.72 0.60 23.77
C ASP A 135 22.65 0.99 24.83
N GLN A 136 21.60 1.71 24.40
CA GLN A 136 20.50 2.15 25.28
C GLN A 136 19.15 1.62 24.77
N PRO A 137 18.91 0.29 24.81
CA PRO A 137 17.77 -0.34 24.15
C PRO A 137 16.42 0.11 24.71
N VAL A 138 16.32 0.29 26.04
CA VAL A 138 15.07 0.73 26.69
C VAL A 138 14.74 2.17 26.31
N LEU A 139 15.74 3.06 26.30
CA LEU A 139 15.54 4.46 25.93
C LEU A 139 15.14 4.60 24.47
N ASN A 140 15.82 3.89 23.56
CA ASN A 140 15.46 3.87 22.15
C ASN A 140 14.06 3.32 21.93
N LEU A 141 13.67 2.25 22.64
CA LEU A 141 12.31 1.71 22.57
C LEU A 141 11.27 2.74 23.01
N LEU A 142 11.49 3.44 24.14
CA LEU A 142 10.57 4.47 24.63
C LEU A 142 10.45 5.63 23.65
N VAL A 143 11.57 6.11 23.12
CA VAL A 143 11.59 7.19 22.12
C VAL A 143 10.93 6.76 20.82
N PHE A 144 11.15 5.52 20.37
CA PHE A 144 10.48 4.93 19.22
C PHE A 144 8.96 4.86 19.40
N LEU A 145 8.48 4.28 20.51
CA LEU A 145 7.03 4.18 20.78
C LEU A 145 6.38 5.55 20.93
N ALA A 146 7.05 6.50 21.58
CA ALA A 146 6.57 7.89 21.68
C ALA A 146 6.51 8.56 20.30
N GLY A 147 7.53 8.35 19.46
CA GLY A 147 7.58 8.83 18.07
C GLY A 147 6.45 8.25 17.21
N VAL A 148 6.22 6.93 17.30
CA VAL A 148 5.10 6.25 16.62
C VAL A 148 3.77 6.83 17.09
N TRP A 149 3.58 7.00 18.40
CA TRP A 149 2.33 7.57 18.93
C TRP A 149 2.08 8.98 18.39
N ALA A 150 3.12 9.83 18.40
CA ALA A 150 3.01 11.18 17.88
C ALA A 150 2.66 11.19 16.39
N MET A 151 3.36 10.39 15.60
CA MET A 151 3.13 10.30 14.16
C MET A 151 1.70 9.86 13.84
N VAL A 152 1.21 8.80 14.46
CA VAL A 152 -0.15 8.31 14.17
C VAL A 152 -1.23 9.27 14.66
N ARG A 153 -0.91 10.16 15.62
CA ARG A 153 -1.84 11.13 16.18
C ARG A 153 -1.96 12.38 15.31
N VAL A 154 -0.87 12.86 14.73
CA VAL A 154 -0.81 14.15 14.00
C VAL A 154 -1.86 14.27 12.89
N PRO A 155 -2.07 13.29 11.98
CA PRO A 155 -3.11 13.40 10.95
C PRO A 155 -4.52 13.61 11.49
N PHE A 156 -4.86 12.98 12.62
CA PHE A 156 -6.16 13.17 13.25
C PHE A 156 -6.28 14.56 13.88
N LEU A 157 -5.21 15.10 14.45
CA LEU A 157 -5.20 16.45 15.02
C LEU A 157 -5.28 17.52 13.92
N LEU A 158 -4.57 17.34 12.81
CA LEU A 158 -4.66 18.20 11.62
C LEU A 158 -6.07 18.25 11.04
N ARG A 159 -6.82 17.15 11.19
CA ARG A 159 -8.23 17.07 10.80
C ARG A 159 -9.18 17.71 11.81
N GLN A 160 -8.87 17.65 13.10
CA GLN A 160 -9.72 18.15 14.18
C GLN A 160 -9.60 19.67 14.30
N GLN A 161 -10.61 20.39 13.77
CA GLN A 161 -10.67 21.86 13.82
C GLN A 161 -10.65 22.42 15.25
N THR A 162 -11.17 21.67 16.22
CA THR A 162 -11.24 22.08 17.63
C THR A 162 -9.92 21.97 18.39
N THR A 163 -8.88 21.36 17.81
CA THR A 163 -7.58 21.18 18.48
C THR A 163 -6.88 22.53 18.70
N PRO A 164 -6.44 22.88 19.92
CA PRO A 164 -5.63 24.07 20.13
C PRO A 164 -4.31 24.01 19.35
N THR A 165 -3.91 25.10 18.72
CA THR A 165 -2.69 25.17 17.87
C THR A 165 -1.44 24.76 18.65
N ALA A 166 -1.30 25.18 19.91
CA ALA A 166 -0.17 24.78 20.75
C ALA A 166 -0.10 23.26 20.98
N VAL A 167 -1.25 22.60 21.18
CA VAL A 167 -1.31 21.15 21.37
C VAL A 167 -0.90 20.43 20.08
N LEU A 168 -1.46 20.86 18.93
CA LEU A 168 -1.11 20.29 17.62
C LEU A 168 0.39 20.40 17.35
N TRP A 169 0.98 21.58 17.54
CA TRP A 169 2.40 21.79 17.28
C TRP A 169 3.30 21.08 18.29
N GLY A 170 2.87 20.87 19.55
CA GLY A 170 3.58 19.99 20.48
C GLY A 170 3.74 18.56 19.94
N TRP A 171 2.67 18.00 19.36
CA TRP A 171 2.72 16.68 18.72
C TRP A 171 3.56 16.67 17.43
N ILE A 172 3.41 17.69 16.58
CA ILE A 172 4.22 17.83 15.35
C ILE A 172 5.71 17.92 15.70
N SER A 173 6.08 18.73 16.70
CA SER A 173 7.46 18.89 17.12
C SER A 173 8.04 17.60 17.71
N GLY A 174 7.26 16.86 18.51
CA GLY A 174 7.69 15.55 19.00
C GLY A 174 7.93 14.54 17.86
N ALA A 175 7.02 14.49 16.90
CA ALA A 175 7.15 13.63 15.71
C ALA A 175 8.37 14.03 14.86
N ALA A 176 8.55 15.33 14.61
CA ALA A 176 9.67 15.88 13.84
C ALA A 176 11.02 15.63 14.52
N LEU A 177 11.09 15.77 15.85
CA LEU A 177 12.29 15.47 16.62
C LEU A 177 12.67 14.01 16.47
N TYR A 178 11.70 13.08 16.59
CA TYR A 178 11.98 11.67 16.37
C TYR A 178 12.50 11.40 14.95
N LEU A 179 11.89 11.97 13.90
CA LEU A 179 12.38 11.81 12.53
C LEU A 179 13.82 12.27 12.38
N LEU A 180 14.10 13.48 12.86
CA LEU A 180 15.42 14.06 12.79
C LEU A 180 16.43 13.14 13.46
N LEU A 181 16.18 12.71 14.69
CA LEU A 181 17.11 11.88 15.45
C LEU A 181 17.31 10.48 14.86
N SER A 182 16.23 9.82 14.44
CA SER A 182 16.27 8.46 13.88
C SER A 182 16.88 8.37 12.48
N HIS A 183 16.94 9.47 11.72
CA HIS A 183 17.40 9.48 10.32
C HIS A 183 18.61 10.40 10.06
N SER A 184 19.27 10.91 11.09
CA SER A 184 20.44 11.80 10.94
C SER A 184 21.76 11.19 11.43
N GLY A 185 21.73 10.03 12.10
CA GLY A 185 22.93 9.38 12.66
C GLY A 185 23.71 10.24 13.67
N LEU A 186 23.16 11.38 14.12
CA LEU A 186 23.90 12.39 14.88
C LEU A 186 24.34 11.94 16.28
N ILE A 187 23.61 10.97 16.85
CA ILE A 187 23.79 10.56 18.25
C ILE A 187 24.31 9.12 18.35
N SER A 188 24.00 8.26 17.39
CA SER A 188 24.47 6.88 17.36
C SER A 188 25.48 6.65 16.23
N PRO A 189 26.73 6.24 16.53
CA PRO A 189 27.72 5.89 15.52
C PRO A 189 27.41 4.56 14.80
N ALA A 190 26.35 3.85 15.20
CA ALA A 190 25.93 2.59 14.58
C ALA A 190 25.32 2.75 13.19
N PHE A 191 24.94 3.97 12.81
CA PHE A 191 24.49 4.28 11.45
C PHE A 191 25.66 4.79 10.60
N PRO A 192 25.73 4.40 9.31
CA PRO A 192 26.67 4.99 8.37
C PRO A 192 26.61 6.52 8.42
N LYS A 193 27.78 7.19 8.40
CA LYS A 193 27.92 8.66 8.37
C LYS A 193 27.13 9.36 7.24
N ASP A 194 26.61 8.59 6.28
CA ASP A 194 25.88 9.06 5.11
C ASP A 194 24.37 9.26 5.34
N TYR A 195 23.81 8.84 6.49
CA TYR A 195 22.39 9.07 6.82
C TYR A 195 22.15 10.52 7.25
N THR A 196 22.07 11.43 6.29
CA THR A 196 21.67 12.84 6.50
C THR A 196 20.23 13.10 6.07
N GLU A 197 19.49 12.05 5.68
CA GLU A 197 18.12 12.13 5.17
C GLU A 197 17.17 12.82 6.16
N GLY A 198 17.40 12.67 7.47
CA GLY A 198 16.62 13.35 8.51
C GLY A 198 16.60 14.88 8.36
N PHE A 199 17.67 15.47 7.82
CA PHE A 199 17.74 16.92 7.55
C PHE A 199 16.92 17.36 6.33
N ILE A 200 16.53 16.43 5.46
CA ILE A 200 15.70 16.70 4.28
C ILE A 200 14.24 16.34 4.58
N ILE A 201 14.03 15.16 5.15
CA ILE A 201 12.74 14.57 5.47
C ILE A 201 12.01 15.39 6.55
N THR A 202 12.73 15.87 7.57
CA THR A 202 12.11 16.62 8.68
C THR A 202 11.55 17.98 8.22
N PRO A 203 12.29 18.83 7.48
CA PRO A 203 11.71 20.06 6.93
C PRO A 203 10.51 19.81 6.01
N ILE A 204 10.54 18.79 5.16
CA ILE A 204 9.41 18.43 4.30
C ILE A 204 8.18 18.07 5.15
N TYR A 205 8.36 17.25 6.18
CA TYR A 205 7.30 16.91 7.12
C TYR A 205 6.69 18.14 7.80
N LEU A 206 7.54 19.06 8.29
CA LEU A 206 7.11 20.29 8.95
C LEU A 206 6.35 21.21 7.98
N LEU A 207 6.79 21.32 6.72
CA LEU A 207 6.10 22.09 5.69
C LEU A 207 4.72 21.50 5.37
N LEU A 208 4.61 20.18 5.24
CA LEU A 208 3.33 19.50 5.04
C LEU A 208 2.38 19.71 6.23
N CYS A 209 2.89 19.63 7.46
CA CYS A 209 2.11 19.89 8.66
C CYS A 209 1.69 21.35 8.78
N ALA A 210 2.56 22.31 8.44
CA ALA A 210 2.24 23.73 8.39
C ALA A 210 1.16 24.03 7.35
N TRP A 211 1.24 23.40 6.17
CA TRP A 211 0.22 23.51 5.14
C TRP A 211 -1.11 22.93 5.61
N GLY A 212 -1.10 21.74 6.24
CA GLY A 212 -2.28 21.14 6.83
C GLY A 212 -2.92 21.99 7.93
N ASP A 213 -2.13 22.58 8.83
CA ASP A 213 -2.63 23.48 9.88
C ASP A 213 -3.18 24.79 9.30
N TRP A 214 -2.56 25.32 8.24
CA TRP A 214 -3.10 26.48 7.54
C TRP A 214 -4.47 26.18 6.93
N GLN A 215 -4.65 25.03 6.26
CA GLN A 215 -5.93 24.59 5.70
C GLN A 215 -6.97 24.32 6.79
N ARG A 216 -6.55 23.71 7.91
CA ARG A 216 -7.42 23.47 9.06
C ARG A 216 -8.02 24.77 9.61
N ARG A 217 -7.21 25.85 9.64
CA ARG A 217 -7.63 27.20 10.07
C ARG A 217 -8.41 27.96 8.99
N HIS A 218 -8.16 27.67 7.72
CA HIS A 218 -8.80 28.30 6.57
C HIS A 218 -9.49 27.21 5.73
N PRO A 219 -10.59 26.63 6.23
CA PRO A 219 -11.22 25.50 5.57
C PRO A 219 -11.58 25.87 4.14
N PRO A 220 -11.10 25.10 3.15
CA PRO A 220 -11.37 25.36 1.75
C PRO A 220 -12.87 25.16 1.47
N ARG A 221 -13.35 25.77 0.39
CA ARG A 221 -14.71 25.51 -0.08
C ARG A 221 -14.87 24.02 -0.36
N VAL A 222 -15.93 23.43 0.20
CA VAL A 222 -16.25 22.01 0.03
C VAL A 222 -16.33 21.71 -1.46
N THR A 223 -15.53 20.73 -1.91
CA THR A 223 -15.61 20.19 -3.26
C THR A 223 -16.91 19.39 -3.38
N PRO A 224 -17.82 19.72 -4.32
CA PRO A 224 -19.08 19.00 -4.46
C PRO A 224 -18.91 17.55 -4.93
N THR A 225 -17.71 17.19 -5.42
CA THR A 225 -17.42 15.92 -6.11
C THR A 225 -16.63 14.91 -5.27
N GLY A 226 -16.13 15.26 -4.09
CA GLY A 226 -15.29 14.35 -3.29
C GLY A 226 -13.99 14.99 -2.81
N LEU A 227 -12.86 14.29 -2.99
CA LEU A 227 -11.53 14.79 -2.59
C LEU A 227 -11.08 15.98 -3.44
N GLY A 228 -10.29 16.87 -2.86
CA GLY A 228 -9.72 18.03 -3.54
C GLY A 228 -8.24 18.24 -3.24
N LEU A 229 -7.60 19.21 -3.90
CA LEU A 229 -6.20 19.56 -3.67
C LEU A 229 -5.89 19.88 -2.19
N HIS A 230 -6.90 20.23 -1.42
CA HIS A 230 -6.77 20.46 0.00
C HIS A 230 -6.56 19.20 0.84
N ASP A 231 -6.86 18.02 0.33
CA ASP A 231 -6.58 16.76 1.01
C ASP A 231 -5.11 16.33 0.84
N ILE A 232 -4.36 16.94 -0.09
CA ILE A 232 -2.97 16.57 -0.41
C ILE A 232 -2.07 16.57 0.83
N PRO A 233 -2.04 17.60 1.70
CA PRO A 233 -1.16 17.59 2.85
C PRO A 233 -1.49 16.46 3.81
N LEU A 234 -2.78 16.18 4.01
CA LEU A 234 -3.22 15.10 4.89
C LEU A 234 -2.89 13.72 4.33
N ILE A 235 -3.05 13.53 3.01
CA ILE A 235 -2.62 12.32 2.30
C ILE A 235 -1.11 12.15 2.44
N ALA A 236 -0.34 13.21 2.16
CA ALA A 236 1.11 13.19 2.21
C ALA A 236 1.62 12.90 3.63
N VAL A 237 1.09 13.53 4.66
CA VAL A 237 1.45 13.25 6.07
C VAL A 237 1.08 11.81 6.45
N SER A 238 -0.08 11.31 6.00
CA SER A 238 -0.48 9.92 6.25
C SER A 238 0.45 8.92 5.59
N LEU A 239 0.99 9.23 4.40
CA LEU A 239 1.97 8.39 3.70
C LEU A 239 3.39 8.57 4.25
N PHE A 240 3.72 9.75 4.80
CA PHE A 240 5.02 10.03 5.40
C PHE A 240 5.33 9.11 6.60
N SER A 241 4.30 8.54 7.19
CA SER A 241 4.40 7.47 8.19
C SER A 241 5.23 6.26 7.76
N LEU A 242 5.41 6.02 6.45
CA LEU A 242 6.32 5.01 5.91
C LEU A 242 7.75 5.20 6.42
N TYR A 243 8.22 6.45 6.43
CA TYR A 243 9.57 6.79 6.87
C TYR A 243 9.80 6.50 8.35
N TRP A 244 8.75 6.52 9.19
CA TRP A 244 8.91 6.18 10.62
C TRP A 244 9.27 4.72 10.86
N PHE A 245 8.74 3.83 10.02
CA PHE A 245 8.96 2.39 10.16
C PHE A 245 10.04 1.87 9.21
N SER A 246 10.56 2.69 8.28
CA SER A 246 11.58 2.28 7.32
C SER A 246 12.95 2.09 7.96
N THR A 247 13.40 2.96 8.88
CA THR A 247 14.70 2.80 9.55
C THR A 247 14.80 1.54 10.39
N PRO A 248 13.86 1.25 11.31
CA PRO A 248 13.93 0.01 12.08
C PRO A 248 13.65 -1.23 11.22
N TYR A 249 13.31 -1.10 9.93
CA TYR A 249 12.98 -2.21 9.02
C TYR A 249 11.93 -3.20 9.56
N PHE A 250 10.89 -2.69 10.25
CA PHE A 250 9.74 -3.52 10.59
C PHE A 250 9.04 -3.96 9.31
N ARG A 251 8.91 -5.27 9.08
CA ARG A 251 8.33 -5.84 7.85
C ARG A 251 6.86 -5.44 7.61
N PHE A 252 6.17 -4.97 8.65
CA PHE A 252 4.80 -4.49 8.60
C PHE A 252 4.65 -2.96 8.56
N GLY A 253 5.76 -2.20 8.61
CA GLY A 253 5.76 -0.74 8.59
C GLY A 253 4.87 -0.12 7.50
N PRO A 254 4.96 -0.59 6.24
CA PRO A 254 4.11 -0.13 5.16
C PRO A 254 2.60 -0.25 5.44
N PHE A 255 2.16 -1.32 6.10
CA PHE A 255 0.75 -1.48 6.41
C PHE A 255 0.27 -0.49 7.46
N VAL A 256 1.14 -0.01 8.36
CA VAL A 256 0.76 1.03 9.34
C VAL A 256 0.48 2.35 8.62
N ALA A 257 1.25 2.66 7.57
CA ALA A 257 0.98 3.83 6.74
C ALA A 257 -0.34 3.72 5.99
N LEU A 258 -0.60 2.55 5.41
CA LEU A 258 -1.87 2.26 4.74
C LEU A 258 -3.06 2.42 5.70
N GLN A 259 -2.89 1.93 6.93
CA GLN A 259 -3.88 2.04 7.98
C GLN A 259 -4.26 3.48 8.27
N LEU A 260 -3.23 4.30 8.47
CA LEU A 260 -3.38 5.71 8.75
C LEU A 260 -4.07 6.42 7.59
N PHE A 261 -3.62 6.15 6.35
CA PHE A 261 -4.24 6.68 5.14
C PHE A 261 -5.73 6.33 5.07
N ILE A 262 -6.11 5.07 5.28
CA ILE A 262 -7.52 4.65 5.22
C ILE A 262 -8.35 5.30 6.33
N LEU A 263 -7.86 5.29 7.58
CA LEU A 263 -8.61 5.86 8.71
C LEU A 263 -8.83 7.36 8.55
N VAL A 264 -7.82 8.08 8.07
CA VAL A 264 -7.84 9.54 8.01
C VAL A 264 -8.48 10.04 6.71
N ILE A 265 -8.12 9.46 5.56
CA ILE A 265 -8.57 9.91 4.24
C ILE A 265 -9.87 9.24 3.84
N ILE A 266 -9.93 7.91 3.86
CA ILE A 266 -11.12 7.19 3.38
C ILE A 266 -12.30 7.37 4.33
N PHE A 267 -12.07 7.15 5.63
CA PHE A 267 -13.14 7.19 6.62
C PHE A 267 -13.30 8.54 7.28
N GLY A 268 -12.20 9.22 7.58
CA GLY A 268 -12.26 10.52 8.23
C GLY A 268 -13.09 11.52 7.43
N THR A 269 -12.91 11.59 6.10
CA THR A 269 -13.52 12.61 5.20
C THR A 269 -15.04 12.56 5.15
N GLY A 270 -15.66 11.50 5.67
CA GLY A 270 -17.09 11.29 5.55
C GLY A 270 -17.52 10.77 4.18
N LEU A 271 -16.61 10.74 3.19
CA LEU A 271 -16.83 10.17 1.86
C LEU A 271 -17.02 8.64 1.96
N GLY A 272 -16.24 7.99 2.82
CA GLY A 272 -16.41 6.60 3.21
C GLY A 272 -16.14 5.59 2.08
N ARG A 273 -16.24 4.29 2.41
CA ARG A 273 -15.85 3.20 1.50
C ARG A 273 -16.53 3.20 0.12
N SER A 274 -17.75 3.73 0.01
CA SER A 274 -18.48 3.76 -1.27
C SER A 274 -17.87 4.74 -2.25
N HIS A 275 -17.42 5.88 -1.76
CA HIS A 275 -16.75 6.87 -2.60
C HIS A 275 -15.46 6.33 -3.22
N PHE A 276 -14.71 5.59 -2.41
CA PHE A 276 -13.38 5.05 -2.75
C PHE A 276 -13.43 3.69 -3.47
N GLY A 277 -14.62 3.15 -3.78
CA GLY A 277 -14.72 1.86 -4.47
C GLY A 277 -14.17 0.68 -3.65
N TYR A 278 -14.14 0.80 -2.32
CA TYR A 278 -13.42 -0.11 -1.46
C TYR A 278 -14.27 -1.34 -1.10
N SER A 279 -14.01 -2.48 -1.74
CA SER A 279 -14.68 -3.76 -1.46
C SER A 279 -13.76 -4.96 -1.60
N PHE A 280 -13.93 -5.89 -0.67
CA PHE A 280 -13.27 -7.20 -0.64
C PHE A 280 -14.22 -8.36 -1.01
N GLU A 281 -15.45 -8.08 -1.42
CA GLU A 281 -16.41 -9.16 -1.72
C GLU A 281 -15.98 -9.87 -3.02
N PRO A 282 -15.77 -11.20 -3.03
CA PRO A 282 -15.58 -11.95 -4.26
C PRO A 282 -16.92 -12.12 -5.01
N ARG A 283 -16.95 -11.91 -6.33
CA ARG A 283 -18.05 -12.38 -7.19
C ARG A 283 -17.50 -13.23 -8.32
N TRP A 284 -18.25 -14.29 -8.67
CA TRP A 284 -17.94 -15.14 -9.82
C TRP A 284 -17.81 -14.38 -11.14
N ARG A 285 -18.57 -13.29 -11.31
CA ARG A 285 -18.46 -12.42 -12.49
C ARG A 285 -17.09 -11.74 -12.57
N ASP A 286 -16.51 -11.38 -11.42
CA ASP A 286 -15.19 -10.74 -11.35
C ASP A 286 -14.09 -11.74 -11.67
N ALA A 287 -14.27 -13.03 -11.33
CA ALA A 287 -13.30 -14.08 -11.65
C ALA A 287 -13.08 -14.26 -13.16
N ARG A 288 -14.14 -14.16 -13.97
CA ARG A 288 -14.01 -14.23 -15.44
C ARG A 288 -13.25 -13.03 -16.01
N LEU A 289 -13.55 -11.83 -15.50
CA LEU A 289 -12.84 -10.62 -15.91
C LEU A 289 -11.37 -10.67 -15.47
N LEU A 290 -11.12 -11.12 -14.24
CA LEU A 290 -9.77 -11.32 -13.71
C LEU A 290 -8.97 -12.28 -14.59
N ALA A 291 -9.52 -13.44 -14.95
CA ALA A 291 -8.85 -14.39 -15.84
C ALA A 291 -8.57 -13.78 -17.22
N GLY A 292 -9.51 -13.02 -17.78
CA GLY A 292 -9.33 -12.32 -19.06
C GLY A 292 -8.24 -11.25 -18.99
N MET A 293 -8.23 -10.43 -17.93
CA MET A 293 -7.22 -9.38 -17.71
C MET A 293 -5.84 -9.98 -17.44
N PHE A 294 -5.78 -11.07 -16.69
CA PHE A 294 -4.56 -11.80 -16.42
C PHE A 294 -3.96 -12.39 -17.71
N LEU A 295 -4.78 -13.04 -18.54
CA LEU A 295 -4.32 -13.54 -19.83
C LEU A 295 -3.85 -12.41 -20.76
N ALA A 296 -4.60 -11.30 -20.81
CA ALA A 296 -4.20 -10.13 -21.60
C ALA A 296 -2.89 -9.51 -21.10
N ALA A 297 -2.72 -9.42 -19.78
CA ALA A 297 -1.48 -8.95 -19.16
C ALA A 297 -0.32 -9.89 -19.50
N LEU A 298 -0.49 -11.21 -19.41
CA LEU A 298 0.53 -12.18 -19.79
C LEU A 298 0.95 -12.04 -21.25
N LEU A 299 -0.02 -12.02 -22.17
CA LEU A 299 0.23 -11.92 -23.61
C LEU A 299 0.87 -10.59 -24.03
N THR A 300 0.77 -9.56 -23.19
CA THR A 300 1.36 -8.24 -23.46
C THR A 300 2.70 -8.08 -22.76
N LEU A 301 2.76 -8.33 -21.45
CA LEU A 301 3.89 -8.03 -20.59
C LEU A 301 5.01 -9.07 -20.74
N VAL A 302 4.70 -10.36 -20.93
CA VAL A 302 5.76 -11.37 -21.05
C VAL A 302 6.57 -11.19 -22.33
N PRO A 303 5.97 -11.08 -23.53
CA PRO A 303 6.74 -10.86 -24.75
C PRO A 303 7.51 -9.54 -24.73
N LEU A 304 6.87 -8.46 -24.27
CA LEU A 304 7.51 -7.14 -24.21
C LEU A 304 8.64 -7.11 -23.17
N GLY A 305 8.40 -7.62 -21.98
CA GLY A 305 9.41 -7.71 -20.92
C GLY A 305 10.61 -8.57 -21.33
N SER A 306 10.38 -9.65 -22.05
CA SER A 306 11.45 -10.50 -22.60
C SER A 306 12.24 -9.77 -23.69
N LEU A 307 11.54 -9.11 -24.63
CA LEU A 307 12.16 -8.34 -25.72
C LEU A 307 13.01 -7.18 -25.20
N LEU A 308 12.56 -6.51 -24.14
CA LEU A 308 13.26 -5.39 -23.52
C LEU A 308 14.36 -5.82 -22.53
N GLY A 309 14.59 -7.12 -22.34
CA GLY A 309 15.60 -7.64 -21.41
C GLY A 309 15.25 -7.49 -19.92
N PHE A 310 13.98 -7.22 -19.61
CA PHE A 310 13.47 -7.10 -18.23
C PHE A 310 13.13 -8.47 -17.63
N LEU A 311 12.60 -9.38 -18.45
CA LEU A 311 12.33 -10.77 -18.09
C LEU A 311 13.40 -11.66 -18.74
N PRO A 312 14.38 -12.16 -17.96
CA PRO A 312 15.48 -12.93 -18.54
C PRO A 312 14.99 -14.33 -18.93
N LEU A 313 14.82 -14.57 -20.24
CA LEU A 313 14.40 -15.88 -20.79
C LEU A 313 15.33 -17.03 -20.37
N GLY A 314 16.62 -16.74 -20.15
CA GLY A 314 17.58 -17.74 -19.67
C GLY A 314 17.32 -18.25 -18.25
N GLN A 315 16.49 -17.54 -17.47
CA GLN A 315 16.06 -17.93 -16.12
C GLN A 315 14.64 -18.51 -16.11
N PHE A 316 14.05 -18.75 -17.29
CA PHE A 316 12.67 -19.18 -17.37
C PHE A 316 12.47 -20.59 -16.80
N ASN A 317 11.71 -20.70 -15.72
CA ASN A 317 11.36 -21.96 -15.08
C ASN A 317 9.98 -22.44 -15.54
N LEU A 318 9.95 -23.48 -16.37
CA LEU A 318 8.72 -24.09 -16.87
C LEU A 318 7.94 -24.86 -15.79
N THR A 319 8.60 -25.33 -14.75
CA THR A 319 8.02 -26.21 -13.71
C THR A 319 8.41 -25.72 -12.31
N PRO A 320 7.97 -24.53 -11.89
CA PRO A 320 8.24 -24.04 -10.55
C PRO A 320 7.52 -24.88 -9.50
N SER A 321 8.07 -24.87 -8.28
CA SER A 321 7.46 -25.57 -7.15
C SER A 321 6.03 -25.05 -6.90
N PRO A 322 5.01 -25.92 -6.79
CA PRO A 322 3.66 -25.49 -6.47
C PRO A 322 3.56 -24.73 -5.14
N LEU A 323 4.39 -25.11 -4.16
CA LEU A 323 4.50 -24.42 -2.87
C LEU A 323 5.03 -23.00 -3.06
N GLU A 324 6.08 -22.84 -3.86
CA GLU A 324 6.68 -21.54 -4.16
C GLU A 324 5.70 -20.63 -4.88
N VAL A 325 5.00 -21.13 -5.92
CA VAL A 325 3.95 -20.38 -6.61
C VAL A 325 2.87 -19.93 -5.64
N PHE A 326 2.36 -20.83 -4.79
CA PHE A 326 1.35 -20.48 -3.79
C PHE A 326 1.82 -19.38 -2.83
N VAL A 327 3.02 -19.53 -2.27
CA VAL A 327 3.58 -18.59 -1.31
C VAL A 327 3.80 -17.22 -1.96
N TYR A 328 4.46 -17.16 -3.11
CA TYR A 328 4.75 -15.89 -3.78
C TYR A 328 3.50 -15.19 -4.29
N VAL A 329 2.53 -15.89 -4.88
CA VAL A 329 1.24 -15.29 -5.28
C VAL A 329 0.54 -14.68 -4.06
N THR A 330 0.50 -15.42 -2.95
CA THR A 330 -0.16 -14.96 -1.73
C THR A 330 0.58 -13.78 -1.11
N LEU A 331 1.91 -13.82 -1.05
CA LEU A 331 2.72 -12.74 -0.48
C LEU A 331 2.70 -11.48 -1.35
N PHE A 332 2.83 -11.60 -2.68
CA PHE A 332 2.69 -10.44 -3.55
C PHE A 332 1.28 -9.86 -3.46
N ALA A 333 0.23 -10.67 -3.47
CA ALA A 333 -1.14 -10.17 -3.28
C ALA A 333 -1.30 -9.46 -1.92
N MET A 334 -0.89 -10.09 -0.83
CA MET A 334 -1.21 -9.61 0.52
C MET A 334 -0.21 -8.64 1.12
N ARG A 335 1.02 -8.54 0.59
CA ARG A 335 2.00 -7.56 1.04
C ARG A 335 2.16 -6.37 0.12
N VAL A 336 2.24 -6.61 -1.19
CA VAL A 336 2.47 -5.57 -2.19
C VAL A 336 1.14 -5.13 -2.78
N GLY A 337 0.41 -6.05 -3.40
CA GLY A 337 -0.87 -5.83 -4.06
C GLY A 337 -1.86 -5.09 -3.19
N ILE A 338 -2.18 -5.57 -1.98
CA ILE A 338 -3.17 -4.88 -1.13
C ILE A 338 -2.75 -3.46 -0.76
N PHE A 339 -1.47 -3.23 -0.53
CA PHE A 339 -0.95 -1.90 -0.20
C PHE A 339 -1.07 -0.97 -1.39
N GLU A 340 -0.55 -1.41 -2.53
CA GLU A 340 -0.50 -0.60 -3.74
C GLU A 340 -1.88 -0.42 -4.38
N GLU A 341 -2.72 -1.45 -4.46
CA GLU A 341 -4.09 -1.32 -4.95
C GLU A 341 -4.88 -0.29 -4.15
N VAL A 342 -4.76 -0.30 -2.83
CA VAL A 342 -5.47 0.66 -1.98
C VAL A 342 -4.97 2.08 -2.21
N LEU A 343 -3.65 2.30 -2.26
CA LEU A 343 -3.09 3.62 -2.48
C LEU A 343 -3.37 4.15 -3.89
N PHE A 344 -3.22 3.31 -4.90
CA PHE A 344 -3.31 3.74 -6.29
C PHE A 344 -4.73 3.67 -6.83
N ARG A 345 -5.48 2.59 -6.61
CA ARG A 345 -6.80 2.41 -7.24
C ARG A 345 -7.88 3.05 -6.39
N SER A 346 -7.91 2.73 -5.10
CA SER A 346 -8.84 3.42 -4.20
C SER A 346 -8.39 4.83 -3.87
N GLY A 347 -7.11 5.12 -3.68
CA GLY A 347 -6.63 6.48 -3.37
C GLY A 347 -6.48 7.37 -4.60
N LEU A 348 -5.37 7.20 -5.33
CA LEU A 348 -4.92 8.11 -6.38
C LEU A 348 -5.89 8.19 -7.56
N MET A 349 -6.37 7.06 -8.07
CA MET A 349 -7.28 7.04 -9.22
C MET A 349 -8.62 7.71 -8.89
N ILE A 350 -9.14 7.52 -7.67
CA ILE A 350 -10.33 8.22 -7.17
C ILE A 350 -10.06 9.71 -7.01
N PHE A 351 -8.91 10.08 -6.45
CA PHE A 351 -8.50 11.48 -6.35
C PHE A 351 -8.44 12.15 -7.72
N VAL A 352 -7.79 11.53 -8.71
CA VAL A 352 -7.71 12.05 -10.08
C VAL A 352 -9.10 12.13 -10.72
N ARG A 353 -9.98 11.13 -10.52
CA ARG A 353 -11.38 11.19 -10.96
C ARG A 353 -12.09 12.41 -10.42
N ASP A 354 -12.01 12.64 -9.10
CA ASP A 354 -12.72 13.73 -8.43
C ASP A 354 -12.19 15.10 -8.89
N LEU A 355 -10.88 15.22 -9.12
CA LEU A 355 -10.27 16.43 -9.70
C LEU A 355 -10.74 16.66 -11.14
N LEU A 356 -10.76 15.63 -11.99
CA LEU A 356 -11.24 15.73 -13.36
C LEU A 356 -12.72 16.10 -13.42
N GLN A 357 -13.54 15.57 -12.50
CA GLN A 357 -14.95 15.96 -12.36
C GLN A 357 -15.10 17.40 -11.88
N HIS A 358 -14.32 17.81 -10.88
CA HIS A 358 -14.41 19.14 -10.31
C HIS A 358 -14.00 20.23 -11.31
N TYR A 359 -12.84 20.08 -11.94
CA TYR A 359 -12.29 21.08 -12.86
C TYR A 359 -12.81 20.94 -14.30
N GLY A 360 -13.23 19.73 -14.68
CA GLY A 360 -13.85 19.47 -15.98
C GLY A 360 -15.33 19.89 -16.05
N GLY A 361 -16.03 19.89 -14.91
CA GLY A 361 -17.48 20.14 -14.81
C GLY A 361 -18.30 19.22 -15.72
N ASP A 362 -19.49 19.67 -16.12
CA ASP A 362 -20.40 18.94 -17.04
C ASP A 362 -19.87 18.83 -18.49
N ARG A 363 -18.74 19.49 -18.79
CA ARG A 363 -18.18 19.57 -20.15
C ARG A 363 -17.42 18.31 -20.53
N GLN A 364 -16.92 17.53 -19.57
CA GLN A 364 -16.17 16.32 -19.85
C GLN A 364 -17.06 15.10 -19.98
N ARG A 365 -16.88 14.36 -21.07
CA ARG A 365 -17.60 13.09 -21.28
C ARG A 365 -17.15 12.06 -20.22
N PRO A 366 -18.05 11.21 -19.70
CA PRO A 366 -17.70 10.16 -18.72
C PRO A 366 -16.52 9.28 -19.13
N VAL A 367 -16.40 8.97 -20.43
CA VAL A 367 -15.27 8.19 -20.97
C VAL A 367 -13.92 8.90 -20.78
N VAL A 368 -13.87 10.23 -20.88
CA VAL A 368 -12.64 11.02 -20.72
C VAL A 368 -12.22 11.03 -19.25
N ILE A 369 -13.17 11.21 -18.34
CA ILE A 369 -12.92 11.15 -16.89
C ILE A 369 -12.42 9.74 -16.53
N ALA A 370 -13.08 8.70 -17.03
CA ALA A 370 -12.74 7.32 -16.75
C ALA A 370 -11.32 6.97 -17.20
N TRP A 371 -11.02 7.20 -18.47
CA TRP A 371 -9.70 6.90 -19.04
C TRP A 371 -8.62 7.86 -18.56
N GLY A 372 -8.94 9.13 -18.32
CA GLY A 372 -8.01 10.10 -17.74
C GLY A 372 -7.50 9.64 -16.38
N ALA A 373 -8.40 9.19 -15.49
CA ALA A 373 -8.01 8.65 -14.20
C ALA A 373 -7.17 7.36 -14.33
N ILE A 374 -7.57 6.44 -15.22
CA ILE A 374 -6.84 5.19 -15.48
C ILE A 374 -5.42 5.47 -15.97
N LEU A 375 -5.27 6.32 -16.99
CA LEU A 375 -3.98 6.59 -17.64
C LEU A 375 -3.03 7.37 -16.73
N ILE A 376 -3.53 8.41 -16.05
CA ILE A 376 -2.73 9.19 -15.10
C ILE A 376 -2.28 8.31 -13.94
N CYS A 377 -3.19 7.51 -13.35
CA CYS A 377 -2.82 6.60 -12.27
C CYS A 377 -1.81 5.55 -12.73
N SER A 378 -1.95 5.01 -13.94
CA SER A 378 -1.02 4.02 -14.48
C SER A 378 0.37 4.61 -14.70
N LEU A 379 0.46 5.82 -15.25
CA LEU A 379 1.72 6.52 -15.46
C LEU A 379 2.43 6.85 -14.14
N LEU A 380 1.69 7.41 -13.16
CA LEU A 380 2.25 7.74 -11.86
C LEU A 380 2.72 6.50 -11.10
N PHE A 381 1.99 5.38 -11.24
CA PHE A 381 2.44 4.09 -10.72
C PHE A 381 3.80 3.69 -11.30
N GLY A 382 3.96 3.76 -12.63
CA GLY A 382 5.23 3.45 -13.27
C GLY A 382 6.38 4.36 -12.83
N ILE A 383 6.15 5.68 -12.79
CA ILE A 383 7.15 6.67 -12.37
C ILE A 383 7.66 6.40 -10.94
N LEU A 384 6.78 5.99 -10.03
CA LEU A 384 7.16 5.72 -8.64
C LEU A 384 8.06 4.48 -8.49
N HIS A 385 8.19 3.65 -9.53
CA HIS A 385 9.12 2.51 -9.56
C HIS A 385 10.52 2.87 -10.09
N VAL A 386 10.80 4.15 -10.38
CA VAL A 386 12.12 4.61 -10.87
C VAL A 386 13.27 4.29 -9.91
N GLY A 387 12.98 4.12 -8.62
CA GLY A 387 13.98 3.81 -7.59
C GLY A 387 14.53 2.38 -7.65
N ASN A 388 13.91 1.49 -8.42
CA ASN A 388 14.32 0.08 -8.45
C ASN A 388 15.63 -0.13 -9.21
N GLU A 389 16.36 -1.16 -8.80
CA GLU A 389 17.67 -1.52 -9.35
C GLU A 389 17.64 -2.93 -9.96
N PRO A 390 18.43 -3.17 -11.04
CA PRO A 390 18.51 -4.49 -11.65
C PRO A 390 19.17 -5.49 -10.69
N ASN A 391 18.75 -6.76 -10.73
CA ASN A 391 19.51 -7.82 -10.08
C ASN A 391 20.70 -8.27 -10.92
N ALA A 392 21.54 -9.13 -10.33
CA ALA A 392 22.71 -9.70 -10.97
C ALA A 392 22.41 -10.46 -12.29
N ASN A 393 21.15 -10.85 -12.51
CA ASN A 393 20.74 -11.62 -13.69
C ASN A 393 20.26 -10.73 -14.85
N ILE A 394 20.11 -9.42 -14.65
CA ILE A 394 19.65 -8.46 -15.67
C ILE A 394 20.85 -7.65 -16.15
N GLN A 395 21.18 -7.76 -17.44
CA GLN A 395 22.34 -7.12 -18.06
C GLN A 395 22.07 -5.68 -18.54
N LEU A 396 20.91 -5.11 -18.24
CA LEU A 396 20.56 -3.75 -18.63
C LEU A 396 21.36 -2.72 -17.81
N PRO A 397 21.91 -1.67 -18.44
CA PRO A 397 22.43 -0.52 -17.70
C PRO A 397 21.37 0.09 -16.78
N LEU A 398 21.77 0.61 -15.62
CA LEU A 398 20.85 1.10 -14.58
C LEU A 398 19.75 2.05 -15.12
N LEU A 399 20.13 3.02 -15.95
CA LEU A 399 19.19 3.98 -16.51
C LEU A 399 18.19 3.32 -17.48
N ALA A 400 18.67 2.38 -18.30
CA ALA A 400 17.82 1.61 -19.22
C ALA A 400 16.87 0.68 -18.46
N TYR A 401 17.35 0.01 -17.41
CA TYR A 401 16.52 -0.82 -16.53
C TYR A 401 15.40 0.01 -15.90
N ARG A 402 15.72 1.16 -15.31
CA ARG A 402 14.71 2.06 -14.70
C ARG A 402 13.67 2.53 -15.71
N ALA A 403 14.09 2.93 -16.91
CA ALA A 403 13.18 3.34 -17.97
C ALA A 403 12.25 2.19 -18.41
N VAL A 404 12.80 0.98 -18.60
CA VAL A 404 12.02 -0.21 -18.95
C VAL A 404 11.07 -0.58 -17.81
N TYR A 405 11.50 -0.54 -16.56
CA TYR A 405 10.64 -0.79 -15.39
C TYR A 405 9.46 0.19 -15.39
N ILE A 406 9.70 1.50 -15.55
CA ILE A 406 8.62 2.50 -15.63
C ILE A 406 7.58 2.11 -16.69
N VAL A 407 8.02 1.71 -17.88
CA VAL A 407 7.12 1.28 -18.97
C VAL A 407 6.35 0.02 -18.58
N MET A 408 7.04 -1.01 -18.09
CA MET A 408 6.43 -2.29 -17.71
C MET A 408 5.43 -2.13 -16.56
N ALA A 409 5.78 -1.38 -15.53
CA ALA A 409 4.92 -1.06 -14.39
C ALA A 409 3.72 -0.20 -14.81
N THR A 410 3.91 0.76 -15.74
CA THR A 410 2.79 1.54 -16.31
C THR A 410 1.80 0.64 -17.04
N LEU A 411 2.30 -0.28 -17.87
CA LEU A 411 1.46 -1.22 -18.62
C LEU A 411 0.76 -2.23 -17.69
N ALA A 412 1.46 -2.76 -16.68
CA ALA A 412 0.85 -3.61 -15.67
C ALA A 412 -0.28 -2.87 -14.92
N SER A 413 -0.01 -1.64 -14.51
CA SER A 413 -0.96 -0.76 -13.83
C SER A 413 -2.20 -0.45 -14.66
N LEU A 414 -2.09 -0.43 -15.99
CA LEU A 414 -3.24 -0.29 -16.87
C LEU A 414 -4.25 -1.43 -16.67
N PHE A 415 -3.79 -2.67 -16.57
CA PHE A 415 -4.66 -3.83 -16.33
C PHE A 415 -5.26 -3.80 -14.91
N TYR A 416 -4.48 -3.39 -13.92
CA TYR A 416 -4.97 -3.24 -12.54
C TYR A 416 -6.05 -2.15 -12.44
N CYS A 417 -5.80 -0.98 -13.04
CA CYS A 417 -6.74 0.13 -13.12
C CYS A 417 -8.01 -0.24 -13.88
N LEU A 418 -7.90 -0.94 -15.02
CA LEU A 418 -9.05 -1.43 -15.77
C LEU A 418 -9.88 -2.44 -14.97
N THR A 419 -9.21 -3.37 -14.29
CA THR A 419 -9.88 -4.35 -13.42
C THR A 419 -10.66 -3.65 -12.32
N PHE A 420 -10.06 -2.68 -11.64
CA PHE A 420 -10.75 -1.87 -10.65
C PHE A 420 -11.88 -1.03 -11.26
N ALA A 421 -11.65 -0.38 -12.39
CA ALA A 421 -12.64 0.45 -13.09
C ALA A 421 -13.92 -0.33 -13.43
N CYS A 422 -13.75 -1.58 -13.88
CA CYS A 422 -14.85 -2.43 -14.32
C CYS A 422 -15.59 -3.11 -13.16
N THR A 423 -14.90 -3.40 -12.06
CA THR A 423 -15.46 -4.18 -10.92
C THR A 423 -15.86 -3.32 -9.74
N GLN A 424 -15.22 -2.15 -9.59
CA GLN A 424 -15.22 -1.31 -8.39
C GLN A 424 -14.84 -2.08 -7.12
N ARG A 425 -13.91 -3.03 -7.27
CA ARG A 425 -13.50 -3.95 -6.22
C ARG A 425 -11.99 -4.08 -6.23
N LEU A 426 -11.40 -3.88 -5.06
CA LEU A 426 -9.96 -3.97 -4.91
C LEU A 426 -9.47 -5.40 -5.02
N TRP A 427 -10.22 -6.37 -4.49
CA TRP A 427 -9.74 -7.76 -4.41
C TRP A 427 -9.32 -8.35 -5.77
N ALA A 428 -10.05 -8.03 -6.84
CA ALA A 428 -9.68 -8.49 -8.17
C ALA A 428 -8.35 -7.87 -8.63
N GLY A 429 -8.14 -6.58 -8.37
CA GLY A 429 -6.85 -5.92 -8.61
C GLY A 429 -5.73 -6.52 -7.78
N VAL A 430 -5.98 -6.78 -6.49
CA VAL A 430 -4.99 -7.34 -5.55
C VAL A 430 -4.49 -8.71 -6.00
N VAL A 431 -5.42 -9.58 -6.41
CA VAL A 431 -5.07 -10.91 -6.92
C VAL A 431 -4.37 -10.81 -8.28
N LEU A 432 -4.84 -9.94 -9.18
CA LEU A 432 -4.21 -9.74 -10.49
C LEU A 432 -2.75 -9.26 -10.34
N HIS A 433 -2.53 -8.31 -9.43
CA HIS A 433 -1.22 -7.78 -9.09
C HIS A 433 -0.32 -8.89 -8.56
N GLY A 434 -0.79 -9.63 -7.55
CA GLY A 434 -0.04 -10.75 -6.97
C GLY A 434 0.34 -11.82 -7.99
N LEU A 435 -0.54 -12.12 -8.93
CA LEU A 435 -0.28 -13.09 -10.00
C LEU A 435 0.79 -12.59 -10.99
N VAL A 436 0.70 -11.34 -11.44
CA VAL A 436 1.67 -10.78 -12.40
C VAL A 436 3.08 -10.73 -11.78
N ASP A 437 3.18 -10.28 -10.52
CA ASP A 437 4.46 -10.20 -9.83
C ASP A 437 5.05 -11.58 -9.55
N ALA A 438 4.23 -12.51 -9.07
CA ALA A 438 4.66 -13.87 -8.83
C ALA A 438 5.16 -14.55 -10.11
N ILE A 439 4.57 -14.24 -11.28
CA ILE A 439 5.08 -14.76 -12.56
C ILE A 439 6.45 -14.20 -12.87
N ALA A 440 6.63 -12.88 -12.76
CA ALA A 440 7.91 -12.26 -13.02
C ALA A 440 9.01 -12.85 -12.12
N VAL A 441 8.73 -13.09 -10.84
CA VAL A 441 9.71 -13.62 -9.89
C VAL A 441 9.89 -15.13 -10.01
N VAL A 442 8.82 -15.92 -9.86
CA VAL A 442 8.92 -17.39 -9.76
C VAL A 442 9.25 -18.03 -11.09
N PHE A 443 8.74 -17.48 -12.20
CA PHE A 443 8.95 -18.07 -13.53
C PHE A 443 10.12 -17.44 -14.25
N PHE A 444 10.44 -16.16 -14.05
CA PHE A 444 11.51 -15.48 -14.80
C PHE A 444 12.69 -15.02 -13.93
N GLY A 445 12.65 -15.22 -12.60
CA GLY A 445 13.74 -14.78 -11.72
C GLY A 445 13.94 -13.26 -11.70
N ALA A 446 12.93 -12.47 -12.07
CA ALA A 446 13.01 -11.03 -12.05
C ALA A 446 13.15 -10.54 -10.60
N ALA A 447 14.03 -9.58 -10.35
CA ALA A 447 14.01 -8.83 -9.10
C ALA A 447 13.00 -7.71 -9.23
N LEU A 448 11.74 -8.05 -8.95
CA LEU A 448 10.87 -7.07 -8.35
C LEU A 448 11.40 -6.86 -6.93
N VAL A 449 11.54 -5.62 -6.47
CA VAL A 449 11.89 -5.34 -5.07
C VAL A 449 10.73 -5.81 -4.22
N ALA A 450 10.71 -7.10 -3.95
CA ALA A 450 9.73 -7.71 -3.10
C ALA A 450 10.26 -7.49 -1.68
N PRO A 451 9.56 -6.72 -0.84
CA PRO A 451 10.05 -6.31 0.48
C PRO A 451 10.01 -7.48 1.48
N PHE A 452 10.40 -8.68 1.06
CA PHE A 452 10.12 -9.92 1.78
C PHE A 452 10.99 -10.14 3.00
#